data_AF-A0A1I3CT65-F1
#
_entry.id   AF-A0A1I3CT65-F1
#
_cell.length_a   1.000
_cell.length_b   1.000
_cell.length_c   1.000
_cell.angle_alpha   90.00
_cell.angle_beta   90.00
_cell.angle_gamma   90.00
#
_symmetry.space_group_name_H-M   'P 1'
#
loop_
_entity.id
_entity.type
_entity.pdbx_description
1 polymer ?
#
loop_
_entity_poly.entity_id
_entity_poly.type
_entity_poly.pdbx_seq_one_letter_code
_entity_poly.pdbx_strand_id
1 'polypeptide(L)'
;MDTILNSLKTYDLTTILGVIFFLSTLISCLSKLLTTLGGLLTKYYRKRKGLEDKDSIIQNTLKQHQTEIDMLRQYEAETHTDVKEIKVLLESHIDRDNERTISSFRSTLYRLHMDFTKQKYVTPEGLKTFKEIGKVYVEAGGDDIYHDKLEPEVLRLPIHYEEEPI
;
A
#
# COMPACT_ATOMS: atom_id res chain seq x y z
N MET A 1 83.51 -16.25 -22.79
CA MET A 1 83.39 -15.43 -24.02
C MET A 1 84.25 -16.02 -25.13
N ASP A 2 85.50 -16.42 -24.83
CA ASP A 2 86.46 -16.95 -25.80
C ASP A 2 86.06 -18.29 -26.46
N THR A 3 85.39 -19.19 -25.74
CA THR A 3 84.88 -20.46 -26.30
C THR A 3 83.79 -20.27 -27.35
N ILE A 4 82.93 -19.27 -27.15
CA ILE A 4 81.87 -18.91 -28.09
C ILE A 4 82.49 -18.28 -29.33
N LEU A 5 83.43 -17.36 -29.13
CA LEU A 5 84.13 -16.67 -30.23
C LEU A 5 84.97 -17.61 -31.10
N ASN A 6 85.66 -18.59 -30.51
CA ASN A 6 86.43 -19.60 -31.25
C ASN A 6 85.54 -20.59 -32.01
N SER A 7 84.37 -20.93 -31.48
CA SER A 7 83.37 -21.74 -32.17
C SER A 7 82.72 -20.96 -33.32
N LEU A 8 82.53 -19.64 -33.19
CA LEU A 8 82.02 -18.78 -34.28
C LEU A 8 83.01 -18.62 -35.45
N LYS A 9 84.33 -18.65 -35.21
CA LYS A 9 85.35 -18.54 -36.27
C LYS A 9 85.41 -19.75 -37.21
N THR A 10 84.83 -20.88 -36.83
CA THR A 10 84.83 -22.13 -37.64
C THR A 10 83.66 -22.20 -38.61
N TYR A 11 82.66 -21.33 -38.48
CA TYR A 11 81.48 -21.30 -39.34
C TYR A 11 81.55 -20.14 -40.34
N ASP A 12 81.06 -20.36 -41.56
CA ASP A 12 81.00 -19.32 -42.60
C ASP A 12 80.05 -18.19 -42.17
N LEU A 13 80.37 -16.95 -42.52
CA LEU A 13 79.64 -15.74 -42.14
C LEU A 13 78.15 -15.83 -42.51
N THR A 14 77.85 -16.50 -43.62
CA THR A 14 76.49 -16.76 -44.11
C THR A 14 75.65 -17.56 -43.10
N THR A 15 76.23 -18.57 -42.46
CA THR A 15 75.54 -19.43 -41.48
C THR A 15 75.26 -18.68 -40.18
N ILE A 16 76.20 -17.84 -39.73
CA ILE A 16 76.05 -17.00 -38.53
C ILE A 16 74.90 -16.00 -38.73
N LEU A 17 74.86 -15.33 -39.88
CA LEU A 17 73.79 -14.39 -40.22
C LEU A 17 72.43 -15.12 -40.34
N GLY A 18 72.39 -16.32 -40.89
CA GLY A 18 71.19 -17.16 -40.97
C GLY A 18 70.61 -17.49 -39.59
N VAL A 19 71.46 -17.85 -38.62
CA VAL A 19 71.03 -18.16 -37.24
C VAL A 19 70.50 -16.91 -36.52
N ILE A 20 71.15 -15.75 -36.69
CA ILE A 20 70.68 -14.48 -36.12
C ILE A 20 69.32 -14.08 -36.69
N PHE A 21 69.14 -14.22 -38.00
CA PHE A 21 67.85 -13.96 -38.66
C PHE A 21 66.76 -14.90 -38.14
N PHE A 22 67.07 -16.19 -38.00
CA PHE A 22 66.13 -17.15 -37.43
C PHE A 22 65.72 -16.82 -35.99
N LEU A 23 66.68 -16.48 -35.13
CA LEU A 23 66.42 -16.05 -33.74
C LEU A 23 65.57 -14.78 -33.68
N SER A 24 65.82 -13.78 -34.54
CA SER A 24 65.03 -12.55 -34.54
C SER A 24 63.58 -12.78 -34.97
N THR A 25 63.34 -13.70 -35.91
CA THR A 25 61.97 -14.11 -36.29
C THR A 25 61.27 -14.89 -35.18
N LEU A 26 61.97 -15.76 -34.45
CA LEU A 26 61.42 -16.47 -33.29
C LEU A 26 61.03 -15.51 -32.16
N ILE A 27 61.89 -14.56 -31.83
CA ILE A 27 61.60 -13.53 -30.81
C ILE A 27 60.39 -12.69 -31.23
N SER A 28 60.31 -12.33 -32.52
CA SER A 28 59.17 -11.59 -33.08
C SER A 28 57.86 -12.40 -33.06
N CYS A 29 57.94 -13.71 -33.26
CA CYS A 29 56.79 -14.60 -33.14
C CYS A 29 56.33 -14.71 -31.68
N LEU A 30 57.27 -14.90 -30.76
CA LEU A 30 57.00 -15.02 -29.33
C LEU A 30 56.41 -13.74 -28.73
N SER A 31 56.88 -12.57 -29.17
CA SER A 31 56.33 -11.28 -28.71
C SER A 31 54.88 -11.07 -29.17
N LYS A 32 54.54 -11.47 -30.40
CA LYS A 32 53.15 -11.46 -30.90
C LYS A 32 52.27 -12.45 -30.13
N LEU A 33 52.80 -13.61 -29.78
CA LEU A 33 52.07 -14.59 -28.97
C LEU A 33 51.81 -14.08 -27.55
N LEU A 34 52.81 -13.47 -26.90
CA LEU A 34 52.65 -12.88 -25.56
C LEU A 34 51.65 -11.72 -25.55
N THR A 35 51.68 -10.85 -26.55
CA THR A 35 50.74 -9.71 -26.64
C THR A 35 49.30 -10.18 -26.90
N THR A 36 49.10 -11.19 -27.74
CA THR A 36 47.77 -11.78 -27.98
C THR A 36 47.22 -12.51 -26.76
N LEU A 37 48.05 -13.28 -26.05
CA LEU A 37 47.67 -13.93 -24.79
C LEU A 37 47.38 -12.91 -23.67
N GLY A 38 48.20 -11.86 -23.54
CA GLY A 38 47.93 -10.77 -22.60
C GLY A 38 46.61 -10.05 -22.90
N GLY A 39 46.31 -9.82 -24.19
CA GLY A 39 45.04 -9.25 -24.63
C GLY A 39 43.82 -10.15 -24.31
N LEU A 40 43.96 -11.47 -24.42
CA LEU A 40 42.91 -12.43 -24.07
C LEU A 40 42.69 -12.49 -22.55
N LEU A 41 43.77 -12.56 -21.76
CA LEU A 41 43.70 -12.58 -20.30
C LEU A 41 43.05 -11.29 -19.76
N THR A 42 43.48 -10.13 -20.23
CA THR A 42 42.89 -8.85 -19.80
C THR A 42 41.41 -8.74 -20.14
N LYS A 43 40.98 -9.22 -21.32
CA LYS A 43 39.56 -9.32 -21.68
C LYS A 43 38.79 -10.27 -20.75
N TYR A 44 39.37 -11.42 -20.43
CA TYR A 44 38.76 -12.40 -19.52
C TYR A 44 38.59 -11.83 -18.12
N TYR A 45 39.65 -11.23 -17.54
CA TYR A 45 39.58 -10.60 -16.22
C TYR A 45 38.57 -9.45 -16.18
N ARG A 46 38.53 -8.59 -17.21
CA ARG A 46 37.54 -7.52 -17.30
C ARG A 46 36.11 -8.06 -17.36
N LYS A 47 35.87 -9.12 -18.14
CA LYS A 47 34.55 -9.76 -18.23
C LYS A 47 34.15 -10.37 -16.89
N ARG A 48 35.05 -11.05 -16.20
CA ARG A 48 34.79 -11.66 -14.89
C ARG A 48 34.47 -10.61 -13.83
N LYS A 49 35.27 -9.55 -13.74
CA LYS A 49 35.01 -8.42 -12.84
C LYS A 49 33.65 -7.77 -13.14
N GLY A 50 33.34 -7.55 -14.42
CA GLY A 50 32.04 -7.00 -14.81
C GLY A 50 30.84 -7.92 -14.52
N LEU A 51 31.04 -9.23 -14.38
CA LEU A 51 29.99 -10.16 -13.94
C LEU A 51 29.82 -10.11 -12.41
N GLU A 52 30.91 -10.08 -11.66
CA GLU A 52 30.89 -9.93 -10.19
C GLU A 52 30.25 -8.59 -9.78
N ASP A 53 30.58 -7.49 -10.47
CA ASP A 53 29.96 -6.18 -10.23
C ASP A 53 28.45 -6.23 -10.49
N LYS A 54 28.02 -6.85 -11.61
CA LYS A 54 26.60 -7.03 -11.93
C LYS A 54 25.87 -7.87 -10.89
N ASP A 55 26.46 -8.98 -10.46
CA ASP A 55 25.89 -9.83 -9.44
C ASP A 55 25.72 -9.07 -8.11
N SER A 56 26.73 -8.29 -7.70
CA SER A 56 26.64 -7.46 -6.50
C SER A 56 25.53 -6.42 -6.56
N ILE A 57 25.32 -5.79 -7.73
CA ILE A 57 24.23 -4.83 -7.95
C ILE A 57 22.89 -5.54 -7.84
N ILE A 58 22.73 -6.68 -8.51
CA ILE A 58 21.50 -7.48 -8.46
C ILE A 58 21.19 -7.90 -7.03
N GLN A 59 22.17 -8.40 -6.28
CA GLN A 59 21.98 -8.80 -4.88
C GLN A 59 21.58 -7.62 -3.99
N ASN A 60 22.21 -6.46 -4.19
CA ASN A 60 21.85 -5.26 -3.43
C ASN A 60 20.44 -4.76 -3.76
N THR A 61 20.07 -4.74 -5.04
CA THR A 61 18.71 -4.36 -5.48
C THR A 61 17.66 -5.35 -4.96
N LEU A 62 17.94 -6.66 -4.99
CA LEU A 62 17.04 -7.67 -4.42
C LEU A 62 16.86 -7.50 -2.91
N LYS A 63 17.93 -7.20 -2.18
CA LYS A 63 17.84 -6.90 -0.74
C LYS A 63 17.00 -5.65 -0.47
N GLN A 64 17.19 -4.59 -1.26
CA GLN A 64 16.39 -3.37 -1.14
C GLN A 64 14.90 -3.66 -1.38
N HIS A 65 14.57 -4.35 -2.46
CA HIS A 65 13.19 -4.72 -2.75
C HIS A 65 12.59 -5.65 -1.69
N GLN A 66 13.38 -6.56 -1.11
CA GLN A 66 12.90 -7.39 -0.01
C GLN A 66 12.54 -6.54 1.22
N THR A 67 13.39 -5.59 1.59
CA THR A 67 13.11 -4.65 2.69
C THR A 67 11.87 -3.78 2.39
N GLU A 68 11.72 -3.30 1.16
CA GLU A 68 10.53 -2.53 0.74
C GLU A 68 9.26 -3.37 0.83
N ILE A 69 9.29 -4.62 0.38
CA ILE A 69 8.15 -5.56 0.49
C ILE A 69 7.79 -5.80 1.95
N ASP A 70 8.77 -6.00 2.83
CA ASP A 70 8.52 -6.25 4.24
C ASP A 70 7.95 -5.02 4.95
N MET A 71 8.43 -3.81 4.61
CA MET A 71 7.82 -2.55 5.07
C MET A 71 6.39 -2.39 4.59
N LEU A 72 6.11 -2.67 3.31
CA LEU A 72 4.76 -2.59 2.75
C LEU A 72 3.80 -3.57 3.43
N ARG A 73 4.25 -4.79 3.72
CA ARG A 73 3.46 -5.78 4.47
C ARG A 73 3.15 -5.30 5.89
N GLN A 74 4.10 -4.64 6.55
CA GLN A 74 3.87 -4.06 7.86
C GLN A 74 2.81 -2.95 7.79
N TYR A 75 2.93 -2.01 6.84
CA TYR A 75 1.94 -0.96 6.65
C TYR A 75 0.55 -1.50 6.29
N GLU A 76 0.47 -2.56 5.49
CA GLU A 76 -0.78 -3.23 5.17
C GLU A 76 -1.44 -3.81 6.44
N ALA A 77 -0.66 -4.47 7.31
CA ALA A 77 -1.17 -5.03 8.56
C ALA A 77 -1.62 -3.94 9.55
N GLU A 78 -0.87 -2.85 9.67
CA GLU A 78 -1.22 -1.68 10.48
C GLU A 78 -2.50 -1.03 9.95
N THR A 79 -2.58 -0.76 8.64
CA THR A 79 -3.76 -0.19 7.98
C THR A 79 -5.00 -1.05 8.18
N HIS A 80 -4.88 -2.38 8.04
CA HIS A 80 -6.00 -3.29 8.29
C HIS A 80 -6.47 -3.23 9.75
N THR A 81 -5.55 -3.08 10.70
CA THR A 81 -5.87 -2.91 12.12
C THR A 81 -6.60 -1.59 12.36
N ASP A 82 -6.08 -0.49 11.82
CA ASP A 82 -6.70 0.83 11.94
C ASP A 82 -8.12 0.86 11.36
N VAL A 83 -8.33 0.24 10.18
CA VAL A 83 -9.66 0.12 9.57
C VAL A 83 -10.62 -0.65 10.46
N LYS A 84 -10.15 -1.73 11.11
CA LYS A 84 -10.95 -2.50 12.05
C LYS A 84 -11.31 -1.68 13.29
N GLU A 85 -10.37 -0.90 13.83
CA GLU A 85 -10.62 -0.02 14.97
C GLU A 85 -11.61 1.10 14.62
N ILE A 86 -11.46 1.74 13.45
CA ILE A 86 -12.41 2.73 12.94
C ILE A 86 -13.82 2.15 12.85
N LYS A 87 -13.96 0.93 12.35
CA LYS A 87 -15.26 0.25 12.27
C LYS A 87 -15.89 0.09 13.66
N VAL A 88 -15.14 -0.36 14.65
CA VAL A 88 -15.62 -0.52 16.03
C VAL A 88 -16.01 0.84 16.65
N LEU A 89 -15.22 1.88 16.41
CA LEU A 89 -15.54 3.24 16.88
C LEU A 89 -16.80 3.80 16.23
N LEU A 90 -17.01 3.54 14.94
CA LEU A 90 -18.23 3.93 14.21
C LEU A 90 -19.45 3.19 14.73
N GLU A 91 -19.38 1.87 14.90
CA GLU A 91 -20.46 1.07 15.50
C GLU A 91 -20.83 1.61 16.90
N SER A 92 -19.84 1.84 17.77
CA SER A 92 -20.06 2.43 19.09
C SER A 92 -20.61 3.87 19.04
N HIS A 93 -20.28 4.64 18.02
CA HIS A 93 -20.84 5.99 17.84
C HIS A 93 -22.31 5.92 17.41
N ILE A 94 -22.65 5.03 16.47
CA ILE A 94 -24.02 4.78 16.02
C ILE A 94 -24.89 4.34 17.20
N ASP A 95 -24.40 3.40 18.03
CA ASP A 95 -25.15 2.92 19.20
C ASP A 95 -25.45 4.06 20.19
N ARG A 96 -24.45 4.89 20.51
CA ARG A 96 -24.64 6.04 21.41
C ARG A 96 -25.56 7.10 20.83
N ASP A 97 -25.50 7.35 19.53
CA ASP A 97 -26.40 8.31 18.87
C ASP A 97 -27.83 7.77 18.80
N ASN A 98 -28.01 6.47 18.59
CA ASN A 98 -29.31 5.80 18.71
C ASN A 98 -29.86 5.93 20.14
N GLU A 99 -29.07 5.65 21.17
CA GLU A 99 -29.48 5.84 22.58
C GLU A 99 -29.91 7.28 22.88
N ARG A 100 -29.16 8.28 22.40
CA ARG A 100 -29.51 9.71 22.54
C ARG A 100 -30.78 10.07 21.80
N THR A 101 -30.94 9.54 20.58
CA THR A 101 -32.12 9.73 19.75
C THR A 101 -33.35 9.17 20.45
N ILE A 102 -33.28 7.93 20.95
CA ILE A 102 -34.32 7.29 21.75
C ILE A 102 -34.68 8.19 22.94
N SER A 103 -33.71 8.59 23.76
CA SER A 103 -33.98 9.41 24.95
C SER A 103 -34.66 10.75 24.62
N SER A 104 -34.18 11.43 23.58
CA SER A 104 -34.66 12.77 23.19
C SER A 104 -36.04 12.70 22.53
N PHE A 105 -36.24 11.74 21.63
CA PHE A 105 -37.50 11.60 20.89
C PHE A 105 -38.58 10.99 21.75
N ARG A 106 -38.26 10.07 22.68
CA ARG A 106 -39.22 9.61 23.70
C ARG A 106 -39.83 10.78 24.45
N SER A 107 -38.99 11.67 24.97
CA SER A 107 -39.44 12.85 25.72
C SER A 107 -40.32 13.78 24.87
N THR A 108 -39.97 13.95 23.59
CA THR A 108 -40.72 14.79 22.65
C THR A 108 -42.06 14.18 22.28
N LEU A 109 -42.10 12.87 22.00
CA LEU A 109 -43.32 12.13 21.68
C LEU A 109 -44.29 12.15 22.84
N TYR A 110 -43.82 11.97 24.08
CA TYR A 110 -44.65 12.12 25.28
C TYR A 110 -45.25 13.52 25.41
N ARG A 111 -44.46 14.56 25.19
CA ARG A 111 -44.95 15.94 25.29
C ARG A 111 -46.04 16.22 24.25
N LEU A 112 -45.79 15.86 22.99
CA LEU A 112 -46.76 16.00 21.91
C LEU A 112 -48.04 15.22 22.20
N HIS A 113 -47.92 13.96 22.63
CA HIS A 113 -49.06 13.13 23.04
C HIS A 113 -49.87 13.80 24.16
N MET A 114 -49.20 14.31 25.20
CA MET A 114 -49.86 14.99 26.32
C MET A 114 -50.59 16.26 25.86
N ASP A 115 -49.95 17.06 24.99
CA ASP A 115 -50.55 18.29 24.45
C ASP A 115 -51.81 17.95 23.62
N PHE A 116 -51.71 16.98 22.70
CA PHE A 116 -52.81 16.53 21.86
C PHE A 116 -53.97 15.92 22.65
N THR A 117 -53.68 15.05 23.62
CA THR A 117 -54.72 14.41 24.45
C THR A 117 -55.41 15.42 25.37
N LYS A 118 -54.68 16.40 25.90
CA LYS A 118 -55.25 17.49 26.73
C LYS A 118 -56.21 18.37 25.93
N GLN A 119 -55.83 18.76 24.71
CA GLN A 119 -56.68 19.59 23.84
C GLN A 119 -57.78 18.79 23.12
N LYS A 120 -57.66 17.44 23.10
CA LYS A 120 -58.61 16.49 22.50
C LYS A 120 -58.73 16.55 20.98
N TYR A 121 -57.73 17.09 20.28
CA TYR A 121 -57.63 17.09 18.82
C TYR A 121 -56.17 17.16 18.38
N VAL A 122 -55.89 16.88 17.10
CA VAL A 122 -54.58 17.07 16.47
C VAL A 122 -54.71 17.97 15.25
N THR A 123 -53.71 18.81 14.97
CA THR A 123 -53.62 19.49 13.67
C THR A 123 -52.92 18.59 12.65
N PRO A 124 -53.15 18.77 11.34
CA PRO A 124 -52.45 18.01 10.30
C PRO A 124 -50.92 18.07 10.44
N GLU A 125 -50.37 19.25 10.70
CA GLU A 125 -48.93 19.46 10.88
C GLU A 125 -48.40 18.83 12.18
N GLY A 126 -49.17 18.92 13.26
CA GLY A 126 -48.84 18.27 14.53
C GLY A 126 -48.79 16.75 14.38
N LEU A 127 -49.76 16.17 13.67
CA LEU A 127 -49.82 14.74 13.40
C LEU A 127 -48.65 14.29 12.50
N LYS A 128 -48.30 15.07 11.48
CA LYS A 128 -47.16 14.81 10.61
C LYS A 128 -45.85 14.80 11.40
N THR A 129 -45.60 15.85 12.19
CA THR A 129 -44.42 15.97 13.04
C THR A 129 -44.31 14.79 14.01
N PHE A 130 -45.42 14.42 14.66
CA PHE A 130 -45.46 13.28 15.57
C PHE A 130 -45.09 11.96 14.88
N LYS A 131 -45.60 11.71 13.66
CA LYS A 131 -45.27 10.52 12.87
C LYS A 131 -43.82 10.50 12.39
N GLU A 132 -43.28 11.63 11.95
CA GLU A 132 -41.89 11.73 11.51
C GLU A 132 -40.92 11.47 12.66
N ILE A 133 -41.15 12.07 13.82
CA ILE A 133 -40.35 11.81 15.03
C ILE A 133 -40.48 10.34 15.47
N GLY A 134 -41.71 9.81 15.44
CA GLY A 134 -41.98 8.42 15.80
C GLY A 134 -41.28 7.41 14.89
N LYS A 135 -41.24 7.68 13.58
CA LYS A 135 -40.49 6.87 12.62
C LYS A 135 -39.01 6.80 12.97
N VAL A 136 -38.36 7.94 13.20
CA VAL A 136 -36.93 7.98 13.53
C VAL A 136 -36.66 7.37 14.91
N TYR A 137 -37.58 7.50 15.86
CA TYR A 137 -37.51 6.84 17.16
C TYR A 137 -37.44 5.30 17.02
N VAL A 138 -38.31 4.72 16.18
CA VAL A 138 -38.35 3.28 15.92
C VAL A 138 -37.13 2.82 15.13
N GLU A 139 -36.69 3.60 14.12
CA GLU A 139 -35.46 3.32 13.36
C GLU A 139 -34.21 3.30 14.25
N ALA A 140 -34.16 4.12 15.29
CA ALA A 140 -33.10 4.11 16.30
C ALA A 140 -33.20 2.93 17.29
N GLY A 141 -34.25 2.10 17.22
CA GLY A 141 -34.47 0.94 18.10
C GLY A 141 -35.38 1.22 19.29
N GLY A 142 -36.10 2.35 19.32
CA GLY A 142 -37.08 2.65 20.35
C GLY A 142 -38.39 1.87 20.14
N ASP A 143 -38.70 0.94 21.06
CA ASP A 143 -39.85 0.01 20.94
C ASP A 143 -40.65 -0.11 22.25
N ASP A 144 -40.74 0.97 23.02
CA ASP A 144 -41.41 0.96 24.32
C ASP A 144 -42.88 1.42 24.22
N ILE A 145 -43.18 2.64 24.65
CA ILE A 145 -44.54 3.16 24.81
C ILE A 145 -45.13 3.75 23.54
N TYR A 146 -44.30 3.96 22.51
CA TYR A 146 -44.74 4.63 21.29
C TYR A 146 -45.86 3.86 20.59
N HIS A 147 -45.67 2.56 20.32
CA HIS A 147 -46.65 1.72 19.65
C HIS A 147 -47.80 1.28 20.56
N ASP A 148 -47.51 1.05 21.84
CA ASP A 148 -48.52 0.54 22.79
C ASP A 148 -49.55 1.60 23.19
N LYS A 149 -49.13 2.86 23.25
CA LYS A 149 -49.95 3.95 23.81
C LYS A 149 -49.96 5.22 22.99
N LEU A 150 -48.78 5.80 22.73
CA LEU A 150 -48.72 7.18 22.23
C LEU A 150 -49.36 7.28 20.84
N GLU A 151 -48.95 6.42 19.91
CA GLU A 151 -49.46 6.41 18.55
C GLU A 151 -50.97 6.06 18.48
N PRO A 152 -51.47 4.96 19.08
CA PRO A 152 -52.89 4.64 19.05
C PRO A 152 -53.78 5.73 19.64
N GLU A 153 -53.36 6.40 20.72
CA GLU A 153 -54.14 7.46 21.35
C GLU A 153 -54.17 8.73 20.49
N VAL A 154 -53.04 9.14 19.91
CA VAL A 154 -52.96 10.31 19.01
C VAL A 154 -53.78 10.08 17.74
N LEU A 155 -53.74 8.89 17.15
CA LEU A 155 -54.47 8.57 15.91
C LEU A 155 -56.00 8.51 16.08
N ARG A 156 -56.50 8.34 17.31
CA ARG A 156 -57.95 8.38 17.60
C ARG A 156 -58.49 9.79 17.76
N LEU A 157 -57.63 10.79 17.93
CA LEU A 157 -58.06 12.16 18.12
C LEU A 157 -58.59 12.75 16.80
N PRO A 158 -59.65 13.58 16.85
CA PRO A 158 -60.15 14.27 15.68
C PRO A 158 -59.07 15.21 15.11
N ILE A 159 -59.02 15.29 13.78
CA ILE A 159 -58.13 16.22 13.08
C ILE A 159 -58.85 17.56 12.94
N HIS A 160 -58.26 18.61 13.49
CA HIS A 160 -58.74 19.98 13.36
C HIS A 160 -57.87 20.73 12.36
N TYR A 161 -58.50 21.19 11.29
CA TYR A 161 -57.87 22.06 10.31
C TYR A 161 -58.02 23.49 10.81
N GLU A 162 -56.92 24.18 11.05
CA GLU A 162 -56.97 25.63 11.30
C GLU A 162 -57.54 26.28 10.02
N GLU A 163 -58.56 27.13 10.17
CA GLU A 163 -59.05 27.94 9.05
C GLU A 163 -57.90 28.83 8.56
N GLU A 164 -57.51 28.69 7.29
CA GLU A 164 -56.52 29.59 6.70
C GLU A 164 -57.00 31.04 6.89
N PRO A 165 -56.15 31.95 7.42
CA PRO A 165 -56.55 33.34 7.54
C PRO A 165 -56.80 33.90 6.13
N ILE A 166 -58.05 34.31 5.89
CA ILE A 166 -58.55 34.95 4.65
C ILE A 166 -57.78 36.25 4.39
#